data_AF-A0A1H7Z0P7-F1
#
_entry.id   AF-A0A1H7Z0P7-F1
#
_cell.length_a   1.000
_cell.length_b   1.000
_cell.length_c   1.000
_cell.angle_alpha   90.00
_cell.angle_beta   90.00
_cell.angle_gamma   90.00
#
_symmetry.space_group_name_H-M   'P 1'
#
loop_
_entity.id
_entity.type
_entity.pdbx_description
1 polymer ?
#
loop_
_entity_poly.entity_id
_entity_poly.type
_entity_poly.pdbx_seq_one_letter_code
_entity_poly.pdbx_strand_id
1 'polypeptide(L)'
;MDFCPYCHPCFCWCDGESGKEGPRGKRGPQGEPGPRGKRGPQGEPGPRGKRGPRGEPGPPGTFTAAHGFAYSQTTMTETGNVTFTVAGPLQDMEMVASGLQVLKSGVYQIVYKVHVEAEAEAEPKTTPATFILQINDEIIVASSMTETTTSNTLSSTQLVSLLEGDLVKLHAELPEGYFLKLPTLQIVQIA
;
A
#
# COMPACT_ATOMS: atom_id res chain seq x y z
N MET A 1 -136.50 29.10 1.33
CA MET A 1 -137.49 29.64 2.28
C MET A 1 -137.74 31.08 1.88
N ASP A 2 -138.92 31.24 1.34
CA ASP A 2 -139.54 32.34 0.58
C ASP A 2 -139.44 33.74 1.21
N PHE A 3 -139.41 34.78 0.37
CA PHE A 3 -140.59 35.65 0.12
C PHE A 3 -140.18 36.90 -0.71
N CYS A 4 -140.66 37.03 -1.94
CA CYS A 4 -141.60 38.10 -2.32
C CYS A 4 -142.19 37.82 -3.71
N PRO A 5 -143.49 38.12 -3.94
CA PRO A 5 -144.33 37.53 -4.95
C PRO A 5 -144.58 38.48 -6.14
N TYR A 6 -145.37 37.98 -7.10
CA TYR A 6 -146.01 38.67 -8.24
C TYR A 6 -145.34 38.51 -9.61
N CYS A 7 -145.94 37.61 -10.39
CA CYS A 7 -145.81 37.42 -11.83
C CYS A 7 -146.45 38.57 -12.63
N HIS A 8 -145.79 39.05 -13.70
CA HIS A 8 -146.33 39.22 -15.07
C HIS A 8 -145.21 39.64 -16.06
N PRO A 9 -145.38 39.52 -17.40
CA PRO A 9 -144.43 38.89 -18.34
C PRO A 9 -143.83 39.88 -19.37
N CYS A 10 -142.98 39.37 -20.27
CA CYS A 10 -142.36 39.97 -21.49
C CYS A 10 -140.87 40.37 -21.43
N PHE A 11 -140.09 39.64 -22.27
CA PHE A 11 -138.92 40.02 -23.08
C PHE A 11 -137.86 41.02 -22.56
N CYS A 12 -136.59 40.60 -22.49
CA CYS A 12 -135.51 41.16 -23.32
C CYS A 12 -134.17 40.40 -23.19
N TRP A 13 -133.46 40.33 -24.32
CA TRP A 13 -132.11 39.79 -24.57
C TRP A 13 -131.01 40.49 -23.75
N CYS A 14 -129.86 39.83 -23.56
CA CYS A 14 -128.52 40.42 -23.70
C CYS A 14 -127.42 39.35 -23.86
N ASP A 15 -126.59 39.52 -24.90
CA ASP A 15 -125.37 38.80 -25.26
C ASP A 15 -124.22 38.94 -24.22
N GLY A 16 -123.25 38.00 -24.25
CA GLY A 16 -121.99 38.08 -23.51
C GLY A 16 -120.83 37.33 -24.20
N GLU A 17 -119.72 38.04 -24.39
CA GLU A 17 -118.61 37.83 -25.34
C GLU A 17 -117.62 36.66 -25.10
N SER A 18 -116.88 36.30 -26.17
CA SER A 18 -115.72 35.38 -26.22
C SER A 18 -114.50 35.84 -25.37
N GLY A 19 -113.85 34.90 -24.70
CA GLY A 19 -112.58 35.10 -23.97
C GLY A 19 -111.33 35.14 -24.86
N LYS A 20 -110.36 36.00 -24.50
CA LYS A 20 -109.06 36.21 -25.19
C LYS A 20 -107.99 35.18 -24.76
N GLU A 21 -107.10 34.80 -25.68
CA GLU A 21 -105.98 33.86 -25.48
C GLU A 21 -104.86 34.44 -24.58
N GLY A 22 -104.23 33.59 -23.75
CA GLY A 22 -103.27 34.00 -22.72
C GLY A 22 -101.84 34.30 -23.25
N PRO A 23 -101.05 35.12 -22.53
CA PRO A 23 -99.72 35.56 -22.99
C PRO A 23 -98.66 34.43 -22.93
N ARG A 24 -97.71 34.46 -23.88
CA ARG A 24 -96.58 33.52 -23.96
C ARG A 24 -95.56 33.74 -22.83
N GLY A 25 -95.06 32.65 -22.24
CA GLY A 25 -94.11 32.67 -21.11
C GLY A 25 -92.73 33.28 -21.43
N LYS A 26 -92.07 33.85 -20.40
CA LYS A 26 -90.74 34.50 -20.49
C LYS A 26 -89.61 33.48 -20.68
N ARG A 27 -88.52 33.88 -21.35
CA ARG A 27 -87.30 33.08 -21.55
C ARG A 27 -86.55 32.88 -20.22
N GLY A 28 -86.01 31.67 -20.00
CA GLY A 28 -85.26 31.32 -18.79
C GLY A 28 -83.90 32.02 -18.66
N PRO A 29 -83.32 32.07 -17.45
CA PRO A 29 -82.04 32.74 -17.18
C PRO A 29 -80.85 32.03 -17.82
N GLN A 30 -79.74 32.76 -18.02
CA GLN A 30 -78.47 32.23 -18.52
C GLN A 30 -77.75 31.41 -17.44
N GLY A 31 -77.12 30.31 -17.83
CA GLY A 31 -76.37 29.43 -16.90
C GLY A 31 -75.08 30.04 -16.36
N GLU A 32 -74.64 29.57 -15.18
CA GLU A 32 -73.45 30.08 -14.49
C GLU A 32 -72.12 29.70 -15.19
N PRO A 33 -71.03 30.49 -15.01
CA PRO A 33 -69.70 30.16 -15.51
C PRO A 33 -69.15 28.85 -14.94
N GLY A 34 -68.42 28.09 -15.77
CA GLY A 34 -67.79 26.84 -15.35
C GLY A 34 -66.67 27.01 -14.32
N PRO A 35 -66.35 25.95 -13.54
CA PRO A 35 -65.33 26.01 -12.49
C PRO A 35 -63.91 26.16 -13.06
N ARG A 36 -63.01 26.77 -12.27
CA ARG A 36 -61.58 26.93 -12.62
C ARG A 36 -60.88 25.56 -12.68
N GLY A 37 -60.03 25.36 -13.68
CA GLY A 37 -59.24 24.13 -13.85
C GLY A 37 -58.26 23.85 -12.70
N LYS A 38 -57.97 22.57 -12.45
CA LYS A 38 -57.05 22.11 -11.40
C LYS A 38 -55.59 22.49 -11.73
N ARG A 39 -54.77 22.70 -10.69
CA ARG A 39 -53.32 22.94 -10.82
C ARG A 39 -52.63 21.69 -11.41
N GLY A 40 -51.67 21.90 -12.30
CA GLY A 40 -50.88 20.82 -12.91
C GLY A 40 -49.99 20.08 -11.90
N PRO A 41 -49.53 18.86 -12.22
CA PRO A 41 -48.68 18.06 -11.34
C PRO A 41 -47.30 18.70 -11.12
N GLN A 42 -46.65 18.35 -10.01
CA GLN A 42 -45.26 18.73 -9.74
C GLN A 42 -44.30 17.94 -10.65
N GLY A 43 -43.23 18.59 -11.12
CA GLY A 43 -42.21 17.94 -11.95
C GLY A 43 -41.38 16.89 -11.20
N GLU A 44 -40.85 15.92 -11.92
CA GLU A 44 -40.05 14.83 -11.35
C GLU A 44 -38.66 15.30 -10.85
N PRO A 45 -38.06 14.61 -9.85
CA PRO A 45 -36.70 14.89 -9.40
C PRO A 45 -35.65 14.73 -10.52
N GLY A 46 -34.61 15.56 -10.48
CA GLY A 46 -33.50 15.48 -11.44
C GLY A 46 -32.66 14.19 -11.30
N PRO A 47 -31.91 13.79 -12.36
CA PRO A 47 -31.11 12.59 -12.34
C PRO A 47 -29.92 12.68 -11.37
N ARG A 48 -29.50 11.54 -10.82
CA ARG A 48 -28.30 11.43 -9.96
C ARG A 48 -27.04 11.78 -10.76
N GLY A 49 -26.12 12.53 -10.14
CA GLY A 49 -24.82 12.86 -10.73
C GLY A 49 -23.95 11.63 -11.04
N LYS A 50 -23.08 11.76 -12.06
CA LYS A 50 -22.16 10.68 -12.47
C LYS A 50 -21.13 10.39 -11.38
N ARG A 51 -20.68 9.14 -11.27
CA ARG A 51 -19.56 8.75 -10.40
C ARG A 51 -18.29 9.48 -10.83
N GLY A 52 -17.51 9.97 -9.86
CA GLY A 52 -16.22 10.61 -10.12
C GLY A 52 -15.20 9.64 -10.76
N PRO A 53 -14.14 10.17 -11.39
CA PRO A 53 -13.09 9.35 -12.00
C PRO A 53 -12.36 8.50 -10.96
N ARG A 54 -11.77 7.40 -11.41
CA ARG A 54 -10.83 6.61 -10.59
C ARG A 54 -9.58 7.45 -10.31
N GLY A 55 -9.07 7.41 -9.07
CA GLY A 55 -7.78 8.04 -8.74
C GLY A 55 -6.62 7.41 -9.52
N GLU A 56 -5.56 8.18 -9.72
CA GLU A 56 -4.36 7.70 -10.41
C GLU A 56 -3.65 6.57 -9.62
N PRO A 57 -2.96 5.65 -10.30
CA PRO A 57 -2.07 4.70 -9.63
C PRO A 57 -1.03 5.42 -8.76
N GLY A 58 -0.68 4.83 -7.62
CA GLY A 58 0.45 5.32 -6.81
C GLY A 58 1.79 5.15 -7.55
N PRO A 59 2.85 5.87 -7.14
CA PRO A 59 4.18 5.71 -7.73
C PRO A 59 4.72 4.29 -7.50
N PRO A 60 5.57 3.77 -8.40
CA PRO A 60 6.28 2.52 -8.16
C PRO A 60 7.10 2.59 -6.86
N GLY A 61 7.08 1.53 -6.05
CA GLY A 61 8.00 1.42 -4.91
C GLY A 61 9.43 1.18 -5.39
N THR A 62 10.40 1.92 -4.84
CA THR A 62 11.83 1.70 -5.09
C THR A 62 12.36 0.66 -4.10
N PHE A 63 12.72 -0.53 -4.58
CA PHE A 63 13.54 -1.47 -3.81
C PHE A 63 15.01 -1.26 -4.17
N THR A 64 15.75 -0.56 -3.32
CA THR A 64 17.21 -0.51 -3.37
C THR A 64 17.73 -1.62 -2.46
N ALA A 65 18.48 -2.56 -3.03
CA ALA A 65 19.12 -3.63 -2.26
C ALA A 65 20.30 -3.04 -1.49
N ALA A 66 20.33 -3.28 -0.18
CA ALA A 66 21.47 -2.93 0.65
C ALA A 66 22.70 -3.76 0.20
N HIS A 67 23.86 -3.14 0.15
CA HIS A 67 25.11 -3.83 -0.17
C HIS A 67 26.29 -3.17 0.52
N GLY A 68 27.30 -3.96 0.82
CA GLY A 68 28.52 -3.48 1.45
C GLY A 68 29.72 -4.32 1.05
N PHE A 69 30.83 -3.64 0.83
CA PHE A 69 32.12 -4.26 0.58
C PHE A 69 33.17 -3.60 1.47
N ALA A 70 34.02 -4.40 2.10
CA ALA A 70 35.14 -3.92 2.91
C ALA A 70 36.35 -4.83 2.71
N TYR A 71 37.55 -4.25 2.79
CA TYR A 71 38.79 -5.02 2.67
C TYR A 71 39.94 -4.38 3.46
N SER A 72 41.01 -5.15 3.67
CA SER A 72 42.26 -4.66 4.25
C SER A 72 43.44 -5.00 3.35
N GLN A 73 44.44 -4.11 3.30
CA GLN A 73 45.69 -4.34 2.58
C GLN A 73 46.85 -4.70 3.53
N THR A 74 46.63 -4.59 4.84
CA THR A 74 47.63 -4.89 5.85
C THR A 74 47.68 -6.40 6.11
N THR A 75 48.89 -6.92 6.27
CA THR A 75 49.09 -8.32 6.68
C THR A 75 48.78 -8.46 8.17
N MET A 76 47.94 -9.43 8.54
CA MET A 76 47.60 -9.73 9.92
C MET A 76 48.31 -11.02 10.37
N THR A 77 48.91 -10.98 11.55
CA THR A 77 49.71 -12.07 12.13
C THR A 77 49.14 -12.61 13.44
N GLU A 78 48.17 -11.92 14.03
CA GLU A 78 47.61 -12.25 15.33
C GLU A 78 46.21 -12.86 15.20
N THR A 79 45.89 -13.77 16.12
CA THR A 79 44.52 -14.27 16.30
C THR A 79 43.64 -13.15 16.84
N GLY A 80 42.48 -12.94 16.22
CA GLY A 80 41.57 -11.88 16.63
C GLY A 80 40.54 -11.51 15.58
N ASN A 81 39.83 -10.41 15.84
CA ASN A 81 38.89 -9.84 14.87
C ASN A 81 39.67 -9.27 13.68
N VAL A 82 39.32 -9.73 12.49
CA VAL A 82 39.84 -9.20 11.25
C VAL A 82 39.41 -7.75 11.13
N THR A 83 40.39 -6.86 10.96
CA THR A 83 40.15 -5.43 10.83
C THR A 83 40.04 -5.06 9.36
N PHE A 84 38.97 -4.37 8.99
CA PHE A 84 38.78 -3.86 7.64
C PHE A 84 39.08 -2.36 7.63
N THR A 85 40.06 -1.95 6.82
CA THR A 85 40.56 -0.56 6.83
C THR A 85 40.06 0.26 5.66
N VAL A 86 39.53 -0.38 4.61
CA VAL A 86 39.05 0.29 3.41
C VAL A 86 37.62 -0.16 3.10
N ALA A 87 36.72 0.82 3.04
CA ALA A 87 35.36 0.62 2.56
C ALA A 87 35.34 0.65 1.03
N GLY A 88 34.62 -0.30 0.43
CA GLY A 88 34.17 -0.23 -0.96
C GLY A 88 32.79 0.41 -1.08
N PRO A 89 31.98 0.02 -2.07
CA PRO A 89 30.60 0.48 -2.19
C PRO A 89 29.77 0.09 -0.96
N LEU A 90 29.12 1.07 -0.35
CA LEU A 90 28.21 0.91 0.79
C LEU A 90 26.85 1.55 0.44
N GLN A 91 25.78 0.80 0.63
CA GLN A 91 24.39 1.24 0.54
C GLN A 91 23.63 0.58 1.69
N ASP A 92 23.05 1.40 2.57
CA ASP A 92 22.36 0.93 3.79
C ASP A 92 23.24 0.00 4.65
N MET A 93 24.54 0.27 4.65
CA MET A 93 25.56 -0.37 5.49
C MET A 93 26.60 0.64 5.93
N GLU A 94 27.19 0.41 7.10
CA GLU A 94 28.25 1.23 7.67
C GLU A 94 29.48 0.36 7.97
N MET A 95 30.67 0.85 7.63
CA MET A 95 31.91 0.14 7.98
C MET A 95 32.35 0.52 9.39
N VAL A 96 32.55 -0.50 10.22
CA VAL A 96 33.13 -0.39 11.55
C VAL A 96 34.51 -1.06 11.50
N ALA A 97 35.44 -0.68 12.40
CA ALA A 97 36.81 -1.19 12.36
C ALA A 97 36.93 -2.73 12.27
N SER A 98 35.98 -3.47 12.85
CA SER A 98 35.95 -4.94 12.87
C SER A 98 35.01 -5.59 11.85
N GLY A 99 34.34 -4.83 10.98
CA GLY A 99 33.31 -5.41 10.11
C GLY A 99 32.36 -4.43 9.42
N LEU A 100 31.18 -4.93 9.05
CA LEU A 100 30.12 -4.17 8.40
C LEU A 100 28.84 -4.24 9.22
N GLN A 101 28.29 -3.08 9.58
CA GLN A 101 27.02 -2.94 10.26
C GLN A 101 25.88 -2.75 9.25
N VAL A 102 24.80 -3.48 9.44
CA VAL A 102 23.61 -3.45 8.60
C VAL A 102 22.68 -2.34 9.05
N LEU A 103 22.22 -1.48 8.13
CA LEU A 103 21.26 -0.40 8.44
C LEU A 103 19.83 -0.70 7.98
N LYS A 104 19.60 -1.89 7.39
CA LYS A 104 18.29 -2.30 6.91
C LYS A 104 18.08 -3.79 7.14
N SER A 105 16.99 -4.17 7.77
CA SER A 105 16.67 -5.60 7.93
C SER A 105 16.38 -6.26 6.58
N GLY A 106 16.78 -7.54 6.43
CA GLY A 106 16.56 -8.29 5.20
C GLY A 106 17.24 -9.65 5.21
N VAL A 107 17.17 -10.36 4.08
CA VAL A 107 17.96 -11.57 3.86
C VAL A 107 19.20 -11.20 3.07
N TYR A 108 20.35 -11.63 3.56
CA TYR A 108 21.64 -11.25 3.04
C TYR A 108 22.47 -12.46 2.63
N GLN A 109 23.21 -12.30 1.53
CA GLN A 109 24.33 -13.14 1.18
C GLN A 109 25.61 -12.49 1.71
N ILE A 110 26.29 -13.21 2.62
CA ILE A 110 27.57 -12.81 3.19
C ILE A 110 28.65 -13.66 2.55
N VAL A 111 29.65 -13.00 1.98
CA VAL A 111 30.82 -13.64 1.39
C VAL A 111 32.05 -13.04 2.02
N TYR A 112 32.93 -13.88 2.57
CA TYR A 112 34.28 -13.46 2.89
C TYR A 112 35.29 -14.25 2.08
N LYS A 113 36.42 -13.61 1.81
CA LYS A 113 37.56 -14.21 1.13
C LYS A 113 38.83 -13.77 1.83
N VAL A 114 39.73 -14.71 2.04
CA VAL A 114 41.01 -14.50 2.72
C VAL A 114 42.14 -15.19 1.97
N HIS A 115 43.30 -14.55 1.92
CA HIS A 115 44.53 -15.17 1.46
C HIS A 115 45.39 -15.49 2.68
N VAL A 116 45.78 -16.75 2.82
CA VAL A 116 46.57 -17.24 3.95
C VAL A 116 47.92 -17.69 3.42
N GLU A 117 48.98 -17.12 3.97
CA GLU A 117 50.35 -17.51 3.67
C GLU A 117 51.01 -18.15 4.89
N ALA A 118 51.85 -19.14 4.67
CA ALA A 118 52.66 -19.76 5.71
C ALA A 118 54.12 -19.32 5.57
N GLU A 119 54.80 -19.08 6.69
CA GLU A 119 56.24 -18.81 6.70
C GLU A 119 57.03 -19.95 6.06
N ALA A 120 57.92 -19.61 5.11
CA ALA A 120 58.59 -20.55 4.21
C ALA A 120 59.60 -21.52 4.87
N GLU A 121 59.82 -21.42 6.18
CA GLU A 121 60.85 -22.17 6.92
C GLU A 121 60.32 -22.96 8.11
N ALA A 122 59.01 -22.96 8.35
CA ALA A 122 58.41 -23.77 9.40
C ALA A 122 58.03 -25.16 8.87
N GLU A 123 58.35 -26.21 9.64
CA GLU A 123 57.80 -27.56 9.52
C GLU A 123 56.34 -27.56 9.00
N PRO A 124 55.89 -28.57 8.24
CA PRO A 124 54.53 -28.62 7.70
C PRO A 124 53.52 -28.31 8.81
N LYS A 125 52.87 -27.15 8.71
CA LYS A 125 52.00 -26.64 9.77
C LYS A 125 50.74 -27.48 9.81
N THR A 126 50.66 -28.34 10.82
CA THR A 126 49.57 -29.31 11.00
C THR A 126 48.34 -28.70 11.68
N THR A 127 48.50 -27.56 12.37
CA THR A 127 47.38 -26.81 12.95
C THR A 127 46.71 -25.97 11.87
N PRO A 128 45.41 -26.17 11.61
CA PRO A 128 44.70 -25.37 10.61
C PRO A 128 44.47 -23.94 11.08
N ALA A 129 44.49 -23.00 10.13
CA ALA A 129 43.96 -21.66 10.36
C ALA A 129 42.42 -21.73 10.29
N THR A 130 41.75 -21.12 11.27
CA THR A 130 40.28 -21.13 11.37
C THR A 130 39.72 -19.71 11.22
N PHE A 131 38.60 -19.60 10.52
CA PHE A 131 37.91 -18.35 10.24
C PHE A 131 36.45 -18.48 10.66
N ILE A 132 36.02 -17.57 11.51
CA ILE A 132 34.72 -17.62 12.17
C ILE A 132 33.95 -16.37 11.76
N LEU A 133 32.87 -16.56 11.01
CA LEU A 133 31.92 -15.50 10.72
C LEU A 133 31.02 -15.31 11.95
N GLN A 134 31.02 -14.09 12.48
CA GLN A 134 30.24 -13.71 13.65
C GLN A 134 29.22 -12.63 13.28
N ILE A 135 28.00 -12.77 13.79
CA ILE A 135 27.00 -11.69 13.77
C ILE A 135 26.84 -11.22 15.20
N ASN A 136 27.13 -9.95 15.43
CA ASN A 136 27.28 -9.37 16.76
C ASN A 136 28.36 -10.15 17.53
N ASP A 137 27.98 -11.10 18.39
CA ASP A 137 28.88 -12.00 19.12
C ASP A 137 28.50 -13.49 18.96
N GLU A 138 27.53 -13.81 18.09
CA GLU A 138 27.11 -15.18 17.80
C GLU A 138 27.90 -15.77 16.64
N ILE A 139 28.33 -17.02 16.79
CA ILE A 139 29.05 -17.77 15.76
C ILE A 139 28.05 -18.34 14.76
N ILE A 140 28.23 -17.99 13.48
CA ILE A 140 27.32 -18.41 12.41
C ILE A 140 27.95 -19.47 11.51
N VAL A 141 29.22 -19.30 11.17
CA VAL A 141 29.98 -20.26 10.36
C VAL A 141 31.41 -20.30 10.87
N ALA A 142 31.96 -21.50 11.04
CA ALA A 142 33.39 -21.72 11.20
C ALA A 142 33.91 -22.46 9.97
N SER A 143 34.92 -21.90 9.31
CA SER A 143 35.64 -22.54 8.20
C SER A 143 37.10 -22.66 8.56
N SER A 144 37.68 -23.85 8.39
CA SER A 144 39.09 -24.09 8.65
C SER A 144 39.82 -24.44 7.36
N MET A 145 41.12 -24.17 7.33
CA MET A 145 42.00 -24.60 6.25
C MET A 145 43.22 -25.31 6.85
N THR A 146 43.37 -26.58 6.54
CA THR A 146 44.50 -27.41 6.94
C THR A 146 45.54 -27.45 5.81
N GLU A 147 46.82 -27.49 6.17
CA GLU A 147 47.98 -27.65 5.27
C GLU A 147 48.16 -26.51 4.25
N THR A 148 49.22 -25.72 4.43
CA THR A 148 49.64 -24.73 3.42
C THR A 148 51.16 -24.74 3.37
N THR A 149 51.71 -25.15 2.22
CA THR A 149 53.16 -25.17 1.99
C THR A 149 53.70 -23.80 1.57
N THR A 150 52.85 -22.87 1.14
CA THR A 150 53.27 -21.50 0.78
C THR A 150 52.12 -20.49 0.91
N SER A 151 51.04 -20.65 0.14
CA SER A 151 49.89 -19.74 0.16
C SER A 151 48.61 -20.44 -0.30
N ASN A 152 47.47 -20.12 0.27
CA ASN A 152 46.18 -20.62 -0.18
C ASN A 152 45.07 -19.58 0.00
N THR A 153 43.94 -19.76 -0.67
CA THR A 153 42.79 -18.86 -0.62
C THR A 153 41.58 -19.59 -0.07
N LEU A 154 40.94 -19.02 0.93
CA LEU A 154 39.68 -19.53 1.49
C LEU A 154 38.57 -18.53 1.22
N SER A 155 37.42 -19.02 0.77
CA SER A 155 36.20 -18.23 0.63
C SER A 155 35.01 -19.00 1.18
N SER A 156 34.14 -18.31 1.90
CA SER A 156 32.88 -18.87 2.39
C SER A 156 31.71 -17.97 1.98
N THR A 157 30.56 -18.59 1.76
CA THR A 157 29.31 -17.91 1.39
C THR A 157 28.20 -18.41 2.28
N GLN A 158 27.51 -17.48 2.94
CA GLN A 158 26.43 -17.78 3.85
C GLN A 158 25.19 -16.94 3.52
N LEU A 159 24.01 -17.55 3.66
CA LEU A 159 22.74 -16.85 3.58
C LEU A 159 22.18 -16.70 5.00
N VAL A 160 21.90 -15.47 5.43
CA VAL A 160 21.41 -15.17 6.77
C VAL A 160 20.40 -14.04 6.74
N SER A 161 19.40 -14.10 7.63
CA SER A 161 18.51 -12.97 7.91
C SER A 161 19.19 -12.04 8.91
N LEU A 162 19.40 -10.78 8.53
CA LEU A 162 20.00 -9.75 9.39
C LEU A 162 18.96 -8.69 9.74
N LEU A 163 19.05 -8.19 10.96
CA LEU A 163 18.27 -7.07 11.47
C LEU A 163 19.06 -5.76 11.31
N GLU A 164 18.33 -4.64 11.39
CA GLU A 164 18.95 -3.33 11.49
C GLU A 164 19.79 -3.24 12.77
N GLY A 165 21.04 -2.79 12.64
CA GLY A 165 22.02 -2.73 13.72
C GLY A 165 22.94 -3.94 13.83
N ASP A 166 22.66 -5.05 13.12
CA ASP A 166 23.52 -6.24 13.18
C ASP A 166 24.91 -5.95 12.61
N LEU A 167 25.94 -6.34 13.36
CA LEU A 167 27.34 -6.16 12.99
C LEU A 167 27.94 -7.50 12.54
N VAL A 168 28.26 -7.61 11.26
CA VAL A 168 28.94 -8.78 10.70
C VAL A 168 30.44 -8.61 10.83
N LYS A 169 31.09 -9.54 11.55
CA LYS A 169 32.53 -9.56 11.82
C LYS A 169 33.13 -10.87 11.31
N LEU A 170 34.41 -10.84 11.03
CA LEU A 170 35.21 -12.04 10.78
C LEU A 170 36.25 -12.16 11.87
N HIS A 171 36.32 -13.30 12.53
CA HIS A 171 37.35 -13.63 13.50
C HIS A 171 38.30 -14.66 12.89
N ALA A 172 39.60 -14.47 13.04
CA ALA A 172 40.62 -15.37 12.53
C ALA A 172 41.41 -15.95 13.69
N GLU A 173 41.47 -17.28 13.77
CA GLU A 173 42.37 -18.05 14.63
C GLU A 173 43.54 -18.50 13.78
N LEU A 174 44.66 -17.79 13.91
CA LEU A 174 45.88 -18.00 13.15
C LEU A 174 46.92 -18.65 14.06
N PRO A 175 47.36 -19.89 13.77
CA PRO A 175 48.52 -20.49 14.42
C PRO A 175 49.79 -19.69 14.11
N GLU A 176 50.84 -19.88 14.90
CA GLU A 176 52.09 -19.12 14.74
C GLU A 176 52.70 -19.26 13.33
N GLY A 177 53.11 -18.11 12.77
CA GLY A 177 53.69 -17.94 11.44
C GLY A 177 52.74 -18.16 10.26
N TYR A 178 51.42 -18.15 10.50
CA TYR A 178 50.45 -17.90 9.45
C TYR A 178 50.23 -16.40 9.30
N PHE A 179 50.09 -15.95 8.05
CA PHE A 179 49.86 -14.56 7.70
C PHE A 179 48.55 -14.46 6.91
N LEU A 180 47.63 -13.62 7.39
CA LEU A 180 46.41 -13.29 6.67
C LEU A 180 46.64 -12.03 5.82
N LYS A 181 46.36 -12.12 4.52
CA LYS A 181 46.46 -11.03 3.57
C LYS A 181 45.15 -10.83 2.82
N LEU A 182 44.93 -9.57 2.42
CA LEU A 182 43.83 -9.16 1.56
C LEU A 182 42.46 -9.73 1.97
N PRO A 183 42.07 -9.69 3.27
CA PRO A 183 40.74 -10.14 3.65
C PRO A 183 39.70 -9.21 3.03
N THR A 184 38.65 -9.78 2.46
CA THR A 184 37.49 -9.05 1.93
C THR A 184 36.22 -9.57 2.57
N LEU A 185 35.29 -8.67 2.88
CA LEU A 185 33.94 -8.96 3.34
C LEU A 185 32.95 -8.29 2.40
N GLN A 186 32.05 -9.06 1.84
CA GLN A 186 30.98 -8.61 0.96
C GLN A 186 29.64 -9.06 1.52
N ILE A 187 28.68 -8.14 1.56
CA ILE A 187 27.32 -8.40 2.04
C ILE A 187 26.36 -7.82 1.00
N VAL A 188 25.39 -8.62 0.55
CA VAL A 188 24.40 -8.20 -0.45
C VAL A 188 23.01 -8.62 -0.02
N GLN A 189 22.07 -7.69 0.02
CA GLN A 189 20.66 -7.97 0.27
C GLN A 189 20.05 -8.69 -0.93
N ILE A 190 19.38 -9.81 -0.66
CA ILE A 190 18.73 -10.64 -1.67
C ILE A 190 17.21 -10.74 -1.49
N ALA A 191 16.68 -10.39 -0.31
CA ALA A 191 15.25 -10.27 -0.04
C ALA A 191 14.94 -9.27 1.08
#